data_AF-A0A2G6IVC4-F1
#
_entry.id   AF-A0A2G6IVC4-F1
#
_cell.length_a   1.000
_cell.length_b   1.000
_cell.length_c   1.000
_cell.angle_alpha   90.00
_cell.angle_beta   90.00
_cell.angle_gamma   90.00
#
_symmetry.space_group_name_H-M   'P 1'
#
loop_
_entity.id
_entity.type
_entity.pdbx_description
1 polymer ?
#
loop_
_entity_poly.entity_id
_entity_poly.type
_entity_poly.pdbx_seq_one_letter_code
_entity_poly.pdbx_strand_id
1 'polypeptide(L)'
;DGDGIGDLIEVLAGLRPLEADAPSACEGYDPFADSDLDGLYDCDERIVGTDPSLIDSDGDGAPDRLEVGAGLDYLHPDAELDADGDGVTNGDELQRRSDPRSADATAHLAWGYRYDIDDEGVVEERFAAALDNLGGVEIVGLSSGTTAGLGALEWAPAQASLRWRDPGEGAFGPLVPLSEAVDGELLLPAASWAPLQGEQGRAVTVRLDPAAMPATGVIETVRVTLRARHCLTWTVRNVRLMPTIALDDDDDGRRGLNDVIIYFAQAPEGRIGIPGPFRLAAVPFRFVPPTTREPGDAVVEVFDAEFVRPRIVP
;
A
#
# COMPACT_ATOMS: atom_id res chain seq x y z
N ASP A 1 22.78 -9.47 19.00
CA ASP A 1 22.57 -10.16 20.32
C ASP A 1 21.44 -9.57 21.22
N GLY A 2 20.58 -8.70 20.69
CA GLY A 2 19.46 -8.12 21.42
C GLY A 2 19.80 -6.86 22.21
N ASP A 3 20.97 -6.25 21.97
CA ASP A 3 21.34 -4.94 22.54
C ASP A 3 20.78 -3.74 21.77
N GLY A 4 20.13 -3.98 20.61
CA GLY A 4 19.46 -2.94 19.82
C GLY A 4 20.24 -2.44 18.61
N ILE A 5 21.42 -3.00 18.34
CA ILE A 5 22.21 -2.65 17.17
C ILE A 5 22.07 -3.75 16.14
N GLY A 6 21.92 -3.38 14.87
CA GLY A 6 21.90 -4.36 13.80
C GLY A 6 23.28 -5.02 13.64
N ASP A 7 23.33 -6.35 13.49
CA ASP A 7 24.57 -7.10 13.27
C ASP A 7 25.48 -6.50 12.17
N LEU A 8 24.89 -5.96 11.10
CA LEU A 8 25.63 -5.28 10.03
C LEU A 8 26.35 -4.03 10.55
N ILE A 9 25.66 -3.21 11.35
CA ILE A 9 26.19 -1.98 11.92
C ILE A 9 27.28 -2.30 12.94
N GLU A 10 27.09 -3.35 13.74
CA GLU A 10 28.11 -3.83 14.63
C GLU A 10 29.40 -4.17 13.87
N VAL A 11 29.30 -4.89 12.76
CA VAL A 11 30.47 -5.21 11.91
C VAL A 11 31.11 -3.94 11.33
N LEU A 12 30.31 -3.00 10.82
CA LEU A 12 30.80 -1.75 10.24
C LEU A 12 31.51 -0.87 11.29
N ALA A 13 31.00 -0.86 12.52
CA ALA A 13 31.53 -0.09 13.65
C ALA A 13 32.67 -0.81 14.40
N GLY A 14 32.99 -2.07 14.05
CA GLY A 14 34.00 -2.87 14.71
C GLY A 14 33.59 -3.43 16.08
N LEU A 15 32.28 -3.51 16.33
CA LEU A 15 31.62 -4.18 17.46
C LEU A 15 31.46 -5.69 17.19
N ARG A 16 30.82 -6.43 18.11
CA ARG A 16 30.74 -7.90 18.02
C ARG A 16 29.28 -8.38 17.99
N PRO A 17 28.79 -8.88 16.83
CA PRO A 17 27.38 -9.25 16.60
C PRO A 17 26.67 -10.19 17.60
N LEU A 18 27.46 -10.90 18.42
CA LEU A 18 26.99 -11.92 19.35
C LEU A 18 27.26 -11.53 20.81
N GLU A 19 27.74 -10.33 21.09
CA GLU A 19 28.05 -9.82 22.41
C GLU A 19 27.49 -8.42 22.61
N ALA A 20 26.53 -8.28 23.55
CA ALA A 20 25.89 -7.01 23.84
C ALA A 20 26.93 -5.94 24.26
N ASP A 21 27.41 -5.18 23.29
CA ASP A 21 28.51 -4.21 23.43
C ASP A 21 28.20 -2.86 22.77
N ALA A 22 26.90 -2.54 22.69
CA ALA A 22 26.39 -1.23 22.33
C ALA A 22 27.18 -0.06 22.94
N PRO A 23 27.61 0.92 22.12
CA PRO A 23 28.44 2.00 22.59
C PRO A 23 27.62 2.96 23.46
N SER A 24 28.29 3.68 24.35
CA SER A 24 27.67 4.70 25.22
C SER A 24 26.87 5.78 24.46
N ALA A 25 27.11 5.93 23.15
CA ALA A 25 26.34 6.83 22.29
C ALA A 25 24.86 6.43 22.19
N CYS A 26 24.53 5.15 22.42
CA CYS A 26 23.18 4.57 22.38
C CYS A 26 22.53 4.51 23.77
N GLU A 27 23.22 4.92 24.85
CA GLU A 27 22.65 4.89 26.20
C GLU A 27 21.47 5.87 26.33
N GLY A 28 20.32 5.34 26.77
CA GLY A 28 19.11 6.14 27.03
C GLY A 28 18.23 6.37 25.81
N TYR A 29 18.59 5.83 24.65
CA TYR A 29 17.73 5.70 23.49
C TYR A 29 16.93 4.40 23.56
N ASP A 30 15.77 4.38 22.93
CA ASP A 30 15.06 3.12 22.71
C ASP A 30 15.80 2.35 21.61
N PRO A 31 16.34 1.15 21.91
CA PRO A 31 17.11 0.35 20.95
C PRO A 31 16.32 -0.07 19.71
N PHE A 32 14.99 0.02 19.73
CA PHE A 32 14.14 -0.36 18.60
C PHE A 32 13.33 0.82 18.05
N ALA A 33 13.68 2.05 18.45
CA ALA A 33 13.13 3.23 17.80
C ALA A 33 13.70 3.37 16.38
N ASP A 34 12.80 3.70 15.47
CA ASP A 34 13.05 4.00 14.06
C ASP A 34 12.15 5.21 13.77
N SER A 35 12.74 6.40 13.91
CA SER A 35 12.02 7.67 13.98
C SER A 35 11.51 8.14 12.61
N ASP A 36 12.18 7.76 11.52
CA ASP A 36 11.79 8.12 10.15
C ASP A 36 11.25 6.96 9.32
N LEU A 37 11.36 5.73 9.82
CA LEU A 37 10.79 4.49 9.30
C LEU A 37 11.47 3.99 8.01
N ASP A 38 12.78 4.24 7.85
CA ASP A 38 13.58 3.69 6.75
C ASP A 38 14.07 2.24 7.00
N GLY A 39 14.00 1.78 8.25
CA GLY A 39 14.42 0.44 8.69
C GLY A 39 15.84 0.35 9.23
N LEU A 40 16.52 1.47 9.45
CA LEU A 40 17.71 1.63 10.28
C LEU A 40 17.27 2.22 11.63
N TYR A 41 17.70 1.64 12.75
CA TYR A 41 17.27 2.16 14.06
C TYR A 41 18.00 3.47 14.40
N ASP A 42 17.38 4.35 15.19
CA ASP A 42 17.98 5.65 15.60
C ASP A 42 19.40 5.49 16.19
N CYS A 43 19.63 4.39 16.90
CA CYS A 43 20.94 4.03 17.45
C CYS A 43 21.95 3.62 16.36
N ASP A 44 21.51 2.83 15.39
CA ASP A 44 22.31 2.40 14.24
C ASP A 44 22.74 3.61 13.40
N GLU A 45 21.80 4.51 13.12
CA GLU A 45 22.02 5.75 12.39
C GLU A 45 23.04 6.65 13.06
N ARG A 46 22.96 6.77 14.38
CA ARG A 46 23.95 7.52 15.17
C ARG A 46 25.36 6.92 15.10
N ILE A 47 25.46 5.60 14.95
CA ILE A 47 26.75 4.91 14.81
C ILE A 47 27.34 5.15 13.43
N VAL A 48 26.54 5.06 12.36
CA VAL A 48 27.00 5.26 10.99
C VAL A 48 27.12 6.74 10.60
N GLY A 49 26.42 7.63 11.31
CA GLY A 49 26.48 9.09 11.15
C GLY A 49 25.35 9.70 10.33
N THR A 50 24.31 8.94 10.01
CA THR A 50 23.09 9.42 9.34
C THR A 50 22.17 10.18 10.31
N ASP A 51 21.18 10.90 9.78
CA ASP A 51 20.22 11.70 10.55
C ASP A 51 18.95 10.88 10.82
N PRO A 52 18.64 10.53 12.09
CA PRO A 52 17.49 9.68 12.47
C PRO A 52 16.12 10.31 12.27
N SER A 53 16.05 11.42 11.55
CA SER A 53 14.80 12.06 11.17
C SER A 53 14.60 12.12 9.65
N LEU A 54 15.54 11.57 8.88
CA LEU A 54 15.59 11.64 7.42
C LEU A 54 15.90 10.26 6.84
N ILE A 55 14.91 9.71 6.13
CA ILE A 55 15.02 8.44 5.39
C ILE A 55 16.24 8.39 4.44
N ASP A 56 16.68 9.56 3.99
CA ASP A 56 17.77 9.79 3.02
C ASP A 56 18.55 11.01 3.52
N SER A 57 19.66 10.75 4.20
CA SER A 57 20.44 11.75 4.93
C SER A 57 21.22 12.68 4.02
N ASP A 58 21.65 12.20 2.84
CA ASP A 58 22.47 12.95 1.91
C ASP A 58 21.66 13.61 0.77
N GLY A 59 20.41 13.18 0.61
CA GLY A 59 19.38 13.77 -0.22
C GLY A 59 19.47 13.40 -1.70
N ASP A 60 20.07 12.26 -2.04
CA ASP A 60 20.27 11.83 -3.41
C ASP A 60 19.17 10.93 -3.99
N GLY A 61 18.23 10.52 -3.13
CA GLY A 61 17.08 9.68 -3.46
C GLY A 61 17.23 8.21 -3.07
N ALA A 62 18.36 7.79 -2.50
CA ALA A 62 18.55 6.46 -1.91
C ALA A 62 18.34 6.49 -0.38
N PRO A 63 17.52 5.59 0.19
CA PRO A 63 17.38 5.50 1.64
C PRO A 63 18.64 4.99 2.34
N ASP A 64 18.98 5.56 3.49
CA ASP A 64 20.19 5.29 4.26
C ASP A 64 20.36 3.78 4.53
N ARG A 65 19.29 3.11 4.97
CA ARG A 65 19.30 1.66 5.21
C ARG A 65 19.74 0.85 3.98
N LEU A 66 19.31 1.25 2.78
CA LEU A 66 19.63 0.53 1.55
C LEU A 66 21.09 0.76 1.15
N GLU A 67 21.57 1.99 1.27
CA GLU A 67 22.95 2.35 0.96
C GLU A 67 23.94 1.67 1.91
N VAL A 68 23.67 1.68 3.22
CA VAL A 68 24.44 0.97 4.24
C VAL A 68 24.49 -0.54 3.93
N GLY A 69 23.35 -1.11 3.54
CA GLY A 69 23.25 -2.52 3.14
C GLY A 69 24.03 -2.86 1.85
N ALA A 70 24.08 -1.93 0.90
CA ALA A 70 24.77 -2.07 -0.37
C ALA A 70 26.27 -1.68 -0.31
N GLY A 71 26.69 -1.04 0.78
CA GLY A 71 28.06 -0.52 0.93
C GLY A 71 28.34 0.69 0.03
N LEU A 72 27.34 1.55 -0.17
CA LEU A 72 27.44 2.85 -0.83
C LEU A 72 27.83 3.96 0.17
N ASP A 73 28.04 5.18 -0.32
CA ASP A 73 28.35 6.36 0.51
C ASP A 73 27.07 7.10 0.96
N TYR A 74 26.42 6.57 2.00
CA TYR A 74 25.21 7.11 2.64
C TYR A 74 25.37 8.48 3.32
N LEU A 75 26.50 9.17 3.11
CA LEU A 75 26.75 10.53 3.62
C LEU A 75 27.07 11.52 2.50
N HIS A 76 27.21 11.05 1.27
CA HIS A 76 27.54 11.89 0.12
C HIS A 76 26.87 11.38 -1.15
N PRO A 77 26.11 12.25 -1.84
CA PRO A 77 25.30 11.84 -2.98
C PRO A 77 26.07 11.03 -4.02
N ASP A 78 25.73 9.75 -4.15
CA ASP A 78 26.38 8.78 -5.03
C ASP A 78 25.41 7.97 -5.90
N ALA A 79 24.08 8.11 -5.73
CA ALA A 79 23.05 7.38 -6.47
C ALA A 79 23.14 7.54 -8.00
N GLU A 80 23.67 8.66 -8.48
CA GLU A 80 23.90 8.93 -9.92
C GLU A 80 25.28 8.48 -10.43
N LEU A 81 26.14 7.98 -9.55
CA LEU A 81 27.41 7.38 -9.89
C LEU A 81 27.23 5.90 -10.24
N ASP A 82 28.30 5.31 -10.76
CA ASP A 82 28.39 3.91 -11.18
C ASP A 82 29.60 3.33 -10.44
N ALA A 83 29.36 2.79 -9.24
CA ALA A 83 30.43 2.44 -8.30
C ALA A 83 31.27 1.25 -8.77
N ASP A 84 30.72 0.38 -9.61
CA ASP A 84 31.42 -0.81 -10.14
C ASP A 84 31.85 -0.68 -11.62
N GLY A 85 31.34 0.34 -12.33
CA GLY A 85 31.73 0.70 -13.69
C GLY A 85 31.08 -0.14 -14.78
N ASP A 86 29.91 -0.73 -14.53
CA ASP A 86 29.23 -1.60 -15.49
C ASP A 86 28.22 -0.88 -16.41
N GLY A 87 27.99 0.41 -16.17
CA GLY A 87 27.18 1.30 -16.99
C GLY A 87 25.75 1.52 -16.50
N VAL A 88 25.41 1.06 -15.29
CA VAL A 88 24.17 1.36 -14.56
C VAL A 88 24.51 2.22 -13.34
N THR A 89 23.63 3.14 -12.94
CA THR A 89 23.90 3.98 -11.75
C THR A 89 23.49 3.25 -10.46
N ASN A 90 24.15 3.58 -9.36
CA ASN A 90 23.90 3.03 -8.02
C ASN A 90 22.41 3.06 -7.66
N GLY A 91 21.74 4.19 -7.87
CA GLY A 91 20.31 4.37 -7.58
C GLY A 91 19.40 3.50 -8.45
N ASP A 92 19.73 3.36 -9.75
CA ASP A 92 19.03 2.47 -10.67
C ASP A 92 19.17 1.00 -10.23
N GLU A 93 20.33 0.65 -9.69
CA GLU A 93 20.65 -0.68 -9.19
C GLU A 93 19.94 -0.99 -7.87
N LEU A 94 19.97 -0.07 -6.90
CA LEU A 94 19.18 -0.16 -5.66
C LEU A 94 17.69 -0.32 -5.96
N GLN A 95 17.16 0.47 -6.90
CA GLN A 95 15.77 0.39 -7.34
C GLN A 95 15.42 -1.00 -7.92
N ARG A 96 16.39 -1.67 -8.56
CA ARG A 96 16.24 -2.99 -9.18
C ARG A 96 16.72 -4.15 -8.29
N ARG A 97 17.15 -3.86 -7.06
CA ARG A 97 17.83 -4.79 -6.14
C ARG A 97 18.97 -5.57 -6.82
N SER A 98 19.76 -4.89 -7.65
CA SER A 98 21.10 -5.38 -7.98
C SER A 98 22.10 -4.89 -6.93
N ASP A 99 23.33 -5.38 -7.00
CA ASP A 99 24.42 -4.99 -6.12
C ASP A 99 25.23 -3.90 -6.81
N PRO A 100 25.16 -2.63 -6.35
CA PRO A 100 25.88 -1.49 -6.93
C PRO A 100 27.41 -1.64 -6.96
N ARG A 101 27.94 -2.69 -6.31
CA ARG A 101 29.37 -2.95 -6.20
C ARG A 101 29.80 -4.18 -7.00
N SER A 102 28.91 -4.79 -7.77
CA SER A 102 29.15 -6.02 -8.52
C SER A 102 28.83 -5.82 -9.99
N ALA A 103 29.88 -5.79 -10.83
CA ALA A 103 29.78 -5.56 -12.28
C ALA A 103 29.09 -6.74 -13.02
N ASP A 104 27.82 -6.91 -12.77
CA ASP A 104 26.99 -8.04 -13.14
C ASP A 104 25.56 -7.62 -13.48
N ALA A 105 25.32 -6.34 -13.83
CA ALA A 105 24.00 -5.80 -14.16
C ALA A 105 23.23 -6.71 -15.12
N THR A 106 23.89 -7.33 -16.11
CA THR A 106 23.22 -8.26 -17.03
C THR A 106 22.64 -9.50 -16.34
N ALA A 107 23.30 -10.02 -15.31
CA ALA A 107 22.84 -11.15 -14.51
C ALA A 107 21.75 -10.70 -13.52
N HIS A 108 21.94 -9.62 -12.77
CA HIS A 108 20.93 -9.15 -11.82
C HIS A 108 19.66 -8.63 -12.52
N LEU A 109 19.77 -7.97 -13.67
CA LEU A 109 18.63 -7.62 -14.51
C LEU A 109 17.79 -8.85 -14.89
N ALA A 110 18.38 -10.06 -15.00
CA ALA A 110 17.63 -11.26 -15.33
C ALA A 110 16.84 -11.83 -14.13
N TRP A 111 17.24 -11.57 -12.88
CA TRP A 111 16.72 -12.27 -11.70
C TRP A 111 16.12 -11.38 -10.60
N GLY A 112 16.42 -10.08 -10.57
CA GLY A 112 15.86 -9.12 -9.62
C GLY A 112 14.38 -8.82 -9.91
N TYR A 113 13.59 -8.58 -8.86
CA TYR A 113 12.25 -8.03 -9.07
C TYR A 113 12.37 -6.59 -9.58
N ARG A 114 11.36 -6.12 -10.31
CA ARG A 114 11.35 -4.77 -10.88
C ARG A 114 10.04 -4.10 -10.54
N TYR A 115 10.06 -2.79 -10.36
CA TYR A 115 8.83 -2.02 -10.27
C TYR A 115 8.85 -0.86 -11.25
N ASP A 116 7.70 -0.58 -11.83
CA ASP A 116 7.42 0.60 -12.64
C ASP A 116 6.31 1.38 -11.94
N ILE A 117 6.41 2.71 -11.94
CA ILE A 117 5.36 3.62 -11.47
C ILE A 117 4.99 4.50 -12.66
N ASP A 118 3.72 4.50 -13.02
CA ASP A 118 3.14 5.42 -13.99
C ASP A 118 2.38 6.50 -13.24
N ASP A 119 2.81 7.75 -13.45
CA ASP A 119 2.15 8.92 -12.89
C ASP A 119 1.02 9.35 -13.83
N GLU A 120 -0.21 9.01 -13.46
CA GLU A 120 -1.42 9.39 -14.21
C GLU A 120 -1.78 10.87 -14.03
N GLY A 121 -1.06 11.57 -13.15
CA GLY A 121 -1.26 12.96 -12.81
C GLY A 121 -2.52 13.17 -11.99
N VAL A 122 -3.05 14.38 -12.08
CA VAL A 122 -4.28 14.76 -11.38
C VAL A 122 -5.50 14.26 -12.16
N VAL A 123 -6.13 13.23 -11.64
CA VAL A 123 -7.41 12.70 -12.12
C VAL A 123 -8.55 13.37 -11.34
N GLU A 124 -9.53 13.90 -12.07
CA GLU A 124 -10.78 14.33 -11.47
C GLU A 124 -11.70 13.13 -11.28
N GLU A 125 -11.86 12.74 -10.01
CA GLU A 125 -12.75 11.66 -9.64
C GLU A 125 -14.04 12.19 -9.03
N ARG A 126 -15.12 11.44 -9.27
CA ARG A 126 -16.37 11.62 -8.54
C ARG A 126 -16.25 10.94 -7.20
N PHE A 127 -16.53 11.70 -6.15
CA PHE A 127 -16.49 11.21 -4.78
C PHE A 127 -17.82 11.48 -4.10
N ALA A 128 -18.35 10.46 -3.42
CA ALA A 128 -19.47 10.59 -2.51
C ALA A 128 -18.95 10.74 -1.08
N ALA A 129 -19.52 11.68 -0.33
CA ALA A 129 -19.26 11.79 1.11
C ALA A 129 -19.66 10.50 1.83
N ALA A 130 -18.94 10.18 2.90
CA ALA A 130 -19.27 9.08 3.79
C ALA A 130 -20.69 9.23 4.35
N LEU A 131 -21.31 8.08 4.64
CA LEU A 131 -22.67 8.01 5.18
C LEU A 131 -22.61 8.06 6.72
N ASP A 132 -23.52 8.83 7.31
CA ASP A 132 -23.63 9.00 8.76
C ASP A 132 -24.73 8.10 9.35
N ASN A 133 -25.77 7.79 8.58
CA ASN A 133 -27.00 7.13 9.06
C ASN A 133 -27.21 5.72 8.49
N LEU A 134 -26.47 5.35 7.45
CA LEU A 134 -26.45 4.03 6.83
C LEU A 134 -25.14 3.29 7.15
N GLY A 135 -24.92 2.93 8.42
CA GLY A 135 -23.66 2.33 8.88
C GLY A 135 -23.26 1.00 8.23
N GLY A 136 -24.22 0.25 7.67
CA GLY A 136 -23.95 -0.99 6.92
C GLY A 136 -23.70 -0.79 5.42
N VAL A 137 -23.51 0.44 4.96
CA VAL A 137 -23.32 0.78 3.55
C VAL A 137 -22.08 1.66 3.40
N GLU A 138 -21.17 1.24 2.53
CA GLU A 138 -20.00 2.03 2.12
C GLU A 138 -20.13 2.34 0.63
N ILE A 139 -19.98 3.61 0.22
CA ILE A 139 -19.96 3.95 -1.20
C ILE A 139 -18.54 3.72 -1.73
N VAL A 140 -18.39 2.76 -2.64
CA VAL A 140 -17.09 2.36 -3.19
C VAL A 140 -16.88 2.80 -4.63
N GLY A 141 -17.95 3.20 -5.33
CA GLY A 141 -17.84 3.66 -6.71
C GLY A 141 -18.98 4.57 -7.15
N LEU A 142 -18.66 5.50 -8.05
CA LEU A 142 -19.64 6.31 -8.78
C LEU A 142 -19.37 6.16 -10.26
N SER A 143 -20.43 6.03 -11.04
CA SER A 143 -20.27 5.99 -12.49
C SER A 143 -19.86 7.37 -13.04
N SER A 144 -19.22 7.37 -14.20
CA SER A 144 -18.81 8.59 -14.89
C SER A 144 -19.97 9.55 -15.20
N GLY A 145 -21.17 8.99 -15.42
CA GLY A 145 -22.38 9.74 -15.73
C GLY A 145 -23.06 10.42 -14.54
N THR A 146 -22.73 10.04 -13.30
CA THR A 146 -23.30 10.65 -12.08
C THR A 146 -23.00 12.13 -12.00
N THR A 147 -23.96 12.94 -11.55
CA THR A 147 -23.80 14.40 -11.46
C THR A 147 -23.19 14.81 -10.12
N ALA A 148 -22.44 15.91 -10.05
CA ALA A 148 -22.07 16.50 -8.76
C ALA A 148 -23.28 17.22 -8.13
N GLY A 149 -23.41 17.14 -6.80
CA GLY A 149 -24.50 17.76 -6.06
C GLY A 149 -25.02 16.90 -4.90
N LEU A 150 -26.31 17.05 -4.58
CA LEU A 150 -26.96 16.29 -3.50
C LEU A 150 -27.82 15.15 -4.08
N GLY A 151 -27.35 13.92 -3.92
CA GLY A 151 -28.07 12.70 -4.22
C GLY A 151 -28.70 12.12 -2.97
N ALA A 152 -29.30 10.94 -3.07
CA ALA A 152 -29.82 10.25 -1.90
C ALA A 152 -29.78 8.73 -2.05
N LEU A 153 -29.42 8.04 -0.96
CA LEU A 153 -29.63 6.61 -0.80
C LEU A 153 -30.85 6.37 0.09
N GLU A 154 -31.64 5.37 -0.29
CA GLU A 154 -32.77 4.92 0.53
C GLU A 154 -32.66 3.44 0.83
N TRP A 155 -32.77 3.12 2.12
CA TRP A 155 -32.87 1.78 2.66
C TRP A 155 -34.32 1.41 2.97
N ALA A 156 -34.77 0.30 2.39
CA ALA A 156 -36.10 -0.26 2.59
C ALA A 156 -35.98 -1.63 3.32
N PRO A 157 -36.02 -1.67 4.66
CA PRO A 157 -35.76 -2.91 5.42
C PRO A 157 -36.81 -4.00 5.17
N ALA A 158 -38.07 -3.64 4.95
CA ALA A 158 -39.14 -4.60 4.67
C ALA A 158 -38.90 -5.43 3.40
N GLN A 159 -38.10 -4.90 2.46
CA GLN A 159 -37.77 -5.54 1.19
C GLN A 159 -36.29 -5.94 1.12
N ALA A 160 -35.53 -5.70 2.19
CA ALA A 160 -34.07 -5.82 2.21
C ALA A 160 -33.44 -5.26 0.93
N SER A 161 -33.78 -4.01 0.58
CA SER A 161 -33.42 -3.40 -0.70
C SER A 161 -32.93 -1.96 -0.52
N LEU A 162 -32.02 -1.55 -1.40
CA LEU A 162 -31.52 -0.18 -1.51
C LEU A 162 -31.95 0.44 -2.84
N ARG A 163 -32.00 1.76 -2.90
CA ARG A 163 -32.11 2.49 -4.17
C ARG A 163 -31.38 3.82 -4.13
N TRP A 164 -30.97 4.26 -5.31
CA TRP A 164 -30.19 5.48 -5.52
C TRP A 164 -31.00 6.55 -6.26
N ARG A 165 -30.81 7.81 -5.87
CA ARG A 165 -31.23 8.99 -6.61
C ARG A 165 -30.02 9.86 -6.89
N ASP A 166 -29.68 10.01 -8.16
CA ASP A 166 -28.57 10.85 -8.60
C ASP A 166 -28.83 12.33 -8.28
N PRO A 167 -27.78 13.14 -8.02
CA PRO A 167 -27.94 14.57 -7.87
C PRO A 167 -28.69 15.23 -9.02
N GLY A 168 -29.73 16.01 -8.68
CA GLY A 168 -30.57 16.70 -9.65
C GLY A 168 -31.71 15.86 -10.24
N GLU A 169 -31.83 14.57 -9.89
CA GLU A 169 -33.00 13.77 -10.25
C GLU A 169 -34.15 13.95 -9.25
N GLY A 170 -35.38 13.95 -9.77
CA GLY A 170 -36.59 14.04 -8.95
C GLY A 170 -37.04 12.71 -8.35
N ALA A 171 -36.61 11.59 -8.92
CA ALA A 171 -37.07 10.25 -8.56
C ALA A 171 -35.89 9.33 -8.24
N PHE A 172 -36.09 8.37 -7.33
CA PHE A 172 -35.16 7.27 -7.13
C PHE A 172 -35.23 6.30 -8.31
N GLY A 173 -34.11 5.65 -8.59
CA GLY A 173 -34.06 4.46 -9.43
C GLY A 173 -34.79 3.26 -8.83
N PRO A 174 -34.68 2.09 -9.47
CA PRO A 174 -35.30 0.87 -8.99
C PRO A 174 -34.80 0.47 -7.60
N LEU A 175 -35.66 -0.20 -6.84
CA LEU A 175 -35.24 -0.93 -5.64
C LEU A 175 -34.43 -2.15 -6.07
N VAL A 176 -33.20 -2.25 -5.55
CA VAL A 176 -32.30 -3.37 -5.78
C VAL A 176 -32.16 -4.15 -4.47
N PRO A 177 -32.58 -5.42 -4.43
CA PRO A 177 -32.40 -6.31 -3.28
C PRO A 177 -30.92 -6.54 -2.96
N LEU A 178 -30.57 -6.64 -1.68
CA LEU A 178 -29.20 -6.98 -1.25
C LEU A 178 -28.75 -8.35 -1.78
N SER A 179 -29.68 -9.25 -2.10
CA SER A 179 -29.37 -10.55 -2.70
C SER A 179 -28.80 -10.48 -4.13
N GLU A 180 -28.86 -9.31 -4.78
CA GLU A 180 -28.24 -9.08 -6.08
C GLU A 180 -26.77 -8.64 -5.98
N ALA A 181 -26.21 -8.56 -4.77
CA ALA A 181 -24.82 -8.20 -4.58
C ALA A 181 -23.88 -9.27 -5.17
N VAL A 182 -22.83 -8.82 -5.86
CA VAL A 182 -21.75 -9.65 -6.41
C VAL A 182 -20.48 -9.27 -5.66
N ASP A 183 -19.80 -10.26 -5.07
CA ASP A 183 -18.58 -10.05 -4.27
C ASP A 183 -18.74 -9.01 -3.13
N GLY A 184 -19.94 -8.94 -2.55
CA GLY A 184 -20.27 -8.01 -1.46
C GLY A 184 -20.59 -6.58 -1.92
N GLU A 185 -20.58 -6.33 -3.23
CA GLU A 185 -20.88 -5.04 -3.84
C GLU A 185 -22.22 -5.05 -4.57
N LEU A 186 -22.95 -3.94 -4.49
CA LEU A 186 -24.27 -3.76 -5.07
C LEU A 186 -24.29 -2.52 -5.96
N LEU A 187 -24.63 -2.70 -7.23
CA LEU A 187 -24.80 -1.61 -8.18
C LEU A 187 -26.23 -1.04 -8.06
N LEU A 188 -26.34 0.24 -7.70
CA LEU A 188 -27.59 0.95 -7.55
C LEU A 188 -27.75 2.00 -8.65
N PRO A 189 -28.60 1.74 -9.64
CA PRO A 189 -28.80 2.68 -10.72
C PRO A 189 -29.76 3.81 -10.35
N ALA A 190 -29.57 4.96 -10.98
CA ALA A 190 -30.46 6.10 -10.89
C ALA A 190 -31.72 5.91 -11.76
N ALA A 191 -32.69 6.80 -11.63
CA ALA A 191 -33.95 6.70 -12.37
C ALA A 191 -33.76 6.89 -13.88
N SER A 192 -32.74 7.64 -14.29
CA SER A 192 -32.43 7.87 -15.70
C SER A 192 -31.60 6.74 -16.33
N TRP A 193 -31.29 5.64 -15.63
CA TRP A 193 -30.44 4.59 -16.17
C TRP A 193 -31.16 3.74 -17.24
N ALA A 194 -30.52 3.55 -18.39
CA ALA A 194 -31.00 2.69 -19.47
C ALA A 194 -29.97 1.58 -19.79
N PRO A 195 -30.28 0.29 -19.54
CA PRO A 195 -29.35 -0.83 -19.77
C PRO A 195 -28.92 -1.05 -21.24
N LEU A 196 -29.69 -0.53 -22.21
CA LEU A 196 -29.54 -0.86 -23.64
C LEU A 196 -28.62 0.07 -24.43
N GLN A 197 -28.06 1.13 -23.83
CA GLN A 197 -27.35 2.16 -24.60
C GLN A 197 -25.85 2.25 -24.38
N GLY A 198 -25.22 1.42 -23.54
CA GLY A 198 -23.76 1.42 -23.38
C GLY A 198 -23.15 2.76 -22.94
N GLU A 199 -23.96 3.77 -22.67
CA GLU A 199 -23.53 5.08 -22.21
C GLU A 199 -23.56 5.10 -20.69
N GLN A 200 -22.45 5.61 -20.13
CA GLN A 200 -22.22 6.15 -18.80
C GLN A 200 -23.49 6.36 -17.94
N GLY A 201 -24.11 5.26 -17.53
CA GLY A 201 -25.35 5.27 -16.78
C GLY A 201 -25.10 5.83 -15.39
N ARG A 202 -25.98 6.68 -14.87
CA ARG A 202 -25.88 7.22 -13.51
C ARG A 202 -26.13 6.09 -12.50
N ALA A 203 -25.11 5.76 -11.73
CA ALA A 203 -25.17 4.68 -10.76
C ALA A 203 -24.14 4.89 -9.65
N VAL A 204 -24.45 4.33 -8.48
CA VAL A 204 -23.53 4.21 -7.35
C VAL A 204 -23.31 2.75 -7.05
N THR A 205 -22.05 2.37 -6.83
CA THR A 205 -21.69 1.04 -6.32
C THR A 205 -21.45 1.16 -4.83
N VAL A 206 -22.11 0.29 -4.06
CA VAL A 206 -21.98 0.25 -2.61
C VAL A 206 -21.50 -1.11 -2.14
N ARG A 207 -20.64 -1.14 -1.13
CA ARG A 207 -20.28 -2.34 -0.39
C ARG A 207 -21.16 -2.45 0.84
N LEU A 208 -21.53 -3.69 1.18
CA LEU A 208 -22.53 -3.97 2.21
C LEU A 208 -21.90 -4.67 3.41
N ASP A 209 -22.24 -4.20 4.61
CA ASP A 209 -22.16 -4.97 5.85
C ASP A 209 -23.58 -5.24 6.36
N PRO A 210 -24.15 -6.43 6.07
CA PRO A 210 -25.49 -6.79 6.50
C PRO A 210 -25.71 -6.73 8.02
N ALA A 211 -24.66 -6.90 8.83
CA ALA A 211 -24.77 -6.89 10.29
C ALA A 211 -24.95 -5.48 10.86
N ALA A 212 -24.51 -4.45 10.13
CA ALA A 212 -24.58 -3.04 10.52
C ALA A 212 -25.77 -2.28 9.87
N MET A 213 -26.67 -2.98 9.18
CA MET A 213 -27.83 -2.34 8.52
C MET A 213 -28.88 -1.83 9.53
N PRO A 214 -29.43 -0.62 9.34
CA PRO A 214 -30.47 -0.08 10.23
C PRO A 214 -31.75 -0.92 10.23
N ALA A 215 -32.40 -1.07 11.38
CA ALA A 215 -33.68 -1.78 11.49
C ALA A 215 -34.88 -1.02 10.86
N THR A 216 -34.76 0.29 10.73
CA THR A 216 -35.78 1.18 10.16
C THR A 216 -35.37 1.70 8.80
N GLY A 217 -36.35 2.10 7.99
CA GLY A 217 -36.06 2.75 6.70
C GLY A 217 -35.33 4.06 6.92
N VAL A 218 -34.30 4.30 6.11
CA VAL A 218 -33.46 5.50 6.18
C VAL A 218 -33.37 6.08 4.78
N ILE A 219 -33.56 7.40 4.67
CA ILE A 219 -33.21 8.15 3.48
C ILE A 219 -32.07 9.08 3.89
N GLU A 220 -30.91 8.89 3.28
CA GLU A 220 -29.71 9.66 3.57
C GLU A 220 -29.31 10.48 2.35
N THR A 221 -29.01 11.77 2.59
CA THR A 221 -28.51 12.66 1.54
C THR A 221 -27.04 12.39 1.34
N VAL A 222 -26.64 12.14 0.09
CA VAL A 222 -25.26 11.86 -0.28
C VAL A 222 -24.72 13.06 -1.05
N ARG A 223 -23.67 13.70 -0.53
CA ARG A 223 -23.00 14.77 -1.26
C ARG A 223 -22.00 14.16 -2.24
N VAL A 224 -22.24 14.40 -3.53
CA VAL A 224 -21.31 14.04 -4.60
C VAL A 224 -20.52 15.27 -5.01
N THR A 225 -19.20 15.17 -4.97
CA THR A 225 -18.28 16.24 -5.41
C THR A 225 -17.30 15.69 -6.44
N LEU A 226 -16.70 16.59 -7.22
CA LEU A 226 -15.47 16.27 -7.92
C LEU A 226 -14.31 16.55 -6.98
N ARG A 227 -13.37 15.61 -6.90
CA ARG A 227 -12.10 15.80 -6.21
C ARG A 227 -10.98 15.58 -7.22
N ALA A 228 -10.01 16.47 -7.21
CA ALA A 228 -8.74 16.26 -7.86
C ALA A 228 -7.91 15.31 -6.98
N ARG A 229 -7.47 14.18 -7.54
CA ARG A 229 -6.53 13.27 -6.89
C ARG A 229 -5.35 13.03 -7.81
N HIS A 230 -4.16 13.04 -7.24
CA HIS A 230 -2.99 12.56 -7.95
C HIS A 230 -3.01 11.03 -7.90
N CYS A 231 -3.16 10.39 -9.06
CA CYS A 231 -3.24 8.94 -9.18
C CYS A 231 -1.93 8.37 -9.70
N LEU A 232 -1.49 7.26 -9.11
CA LEU A 232 -0.33 6.50 -9.54
C LEU A 232 -0.79 5.08 -9.80
N THR A 233 -0.37 4.51 -10.93
CA THR A 233 -0.41 3.06 -11.13
C THR A 233 0.99 2.50 -11.01
N TRP A 234 1.12 1.31 -10.43
CA TRP A 234 2.43 0.68 -10.24
C TRP A 234 2.36 -0.79 -10.58
N THR A 235 3.47 -1.36 -11.03
CA THR A 235 3.54 -2.78 -11.38
C THR A 235 4.85 -3.36 -10.86
N VAL A 236 4.76 -4.36 -9.97
CA VAL A 236 5.92 -5.14 -9.53
C VAL A 236 5.99 -6.46 -10.31
N ARG A 237 7.16 -6.79 -10.87
CA ARG A 237 7.41 -7.97 -11.70
C ARG A 237 8.58 -8.79 -11.16
N ASN A 238 8.65 -10.05 -11.56
CA ASN A 238 9.74 -10.97 -11.24
C ASN A 238 9.93 -11.21 -9.73
N VAL A 239 8.82 -11.23 -8.97
CA VAL A 239 8.81 -11.63 -7.57
C VAL A 239 9.04 -13.13 -7.46
N ARG A 240 10.13 -13.53 -6.82
CA ARG A 240 10.48 -14.94 -6.61
C ARG A 240 9.88 -15.45 -5.30
N LEU A 241 8.97 -16.41 -5.39
CA LEU A 241 8.43 -17.11 -4.23
C LEU A 241 9.38 -18.23 -3.79
N MET A 242 9.60 -18.36 -2.49
CA MET A 242 10.41 -19.40 -1.89
C MET A 242 9.54 -20.58 -1.43
N PRO A 243 10.02 -21.83 -1.54
CA PRO A 243 9.36 -22.97 -0.92
C PRO A 243 9.34 -22.80 0.59
N THR A 244 8.16 -22.90 1.19
CA THR A 244 8.01 -22.84 2.65
C THR A 244 7.91 -24.23 3.25
N ILE A 245 8.56 -24.42 4.40
CA ILE A 245 8.48 -25.66 5.19
C ILE A 245 7.14 -25.71 5.94
N ALA A 246 6.78 -26.91 6.42
CA ALA A 246 5.67 -27.06 7.35
C ALA A 246 6.00 -26.35 8.67
N LEU A 247 5.01 -25.75 9.31
CA LEU A 247 5.19 -25.20 10.66
C LEU A 247 5.43 -26.35 11.64
N ASP A 248 6.34 -26.16 12.60
CA ASP A 248 6.80 -27.21 13.52
C ASP A 248 5.67 -27.78 14.41
N ASP A 249 4.54 -27.05 14.55
CA ASP A 249 3.46 -27.34 15.49
C ASP A 249 2.12 -27.82 14.88
N ASP A 250 2.01 -28.09 13.57
CA ASP A 250 0.71 -28.42 12.95
C ASP A 250 0.54 -29.85 12.41
N ASP A 251 -0.37 -30.60 13.04
CA ASP A 251 -1.01 -31.85 12.55
C ASP A 251 -1.87 -31.64 11.27
N ASP A 252 -2.03 -30.40 10.79
CA ASP A 252 -2.87 -30.00 9.64
C ASP A 252 -2.08 -29.72 8.34
N GLY A 253 -0.75 -29.91 8.35
CA GLY A 253 0.07 -29.76 7.14
C GLY A 253 0.17 -28.32 6.59
N ARG A 254 -0.16 -27.32 7.41
CA ARG A 254 -0.04 -25.90 7.05
C ARG A 254 1.44 -25.51 6.90
N ARG A 255 1.76 -24.89 5.75
CA ARG A 255 3.10 -24.39 5.41
C ARG A 255 3.18 -22.88 5.63
N GLY A 256 4.39 -22.38 5.87
CA GLY A 256 4.65 -20.94 5.98
C GLY A 256 4.24 -20.15 4.71
N LEU A 257 4.20 -18.83 4.83
CA LEU A 257 3.84 -17.92 3.73
C LEU A 257 5.05 -17.13 3.26
N ASN A 258 5.02 -16.71 1.99
CA ASN A 258 5.87 -15.65 1.48
C ASN A 258 5.04 -14.36 1.56
N ASP A 259 5.37 -13.47 2.50
CA ASP A 259 4.67 -12.21 2.64
C ASP A 259 5.34 -11.15 1.75
N VAL A 260 4.60 -10.69 0.74
CA VAL A 260 5.03 -9.57 -0.10
C VAL A 260 4.41 -8.31 0.48
N ILE A 261 5.25 -7.46 1.06
CA ILE A 261 4.83 -6.20 1.69
C ILE A 261 5.10 -5.04 0.74
N ILE A 262 4.08 -4.23 0.50
CA ILE A 262 4.14 -3.07 -0.37
C ILE A 262 3.93 -1.84 0.50
N TYR A 263 4.95 -0.97 0.53
CA TYR A 263 4.93 0.27 1.29
C TYR A 263 4.54 1.41 0.37
N PHE A 264 3.56 2.20 0.80
CA PHE A 264 3.18 3.44 0.15
C PHE A 264 3.33 4.58 1.15
N ALA A 265 4.41 5.35 0.98
CA ALA A 265 4.66 6.55 1.74
C ALA A 265 3.99 7.74 1.04
N GLN A 266 3.14 8.48 1.75
CA GLN A 266 2.57 9.71 1.22
C GLN A 266 3.28 10.90 1.86
N ALA A 267 4.09 11.65 1.12
CA ALA A 267 4.62 12.92 1.63
C ALA A 267 3.51 13.99 1.73
N PRO A 268 3.52 14.87 2.75
CA PRO A 268 2.60 16.00 2.82
C PRO A 268 2.79 16.95 1.64
N GLU A 269 1.68 17.51 1.13
CA GLU A 269 1.71 18.46 0.02
C GLU A 269 2.67 19.63 0.31
N GLY A 270 3.61 19.87 -0.61
CA GLY A 270 4.60 20.93 -0.51
C GLY A 270 5.73 20.69 0.51
N ARG A 271 5.79 19.53 1.17
CA ARG A 271 6.84 19.17 2.12
C ARG A 271 7.34 17.73 1.88
N ILE A 272 8.03 17.57 0.75
CA ILE A 272 8.54 16.28 0.23
C ILE A 272 9.53 15.60 1.20
N GLY A 273 10.30 16.39 1.97
CA GLY A 273 11.24 15.89 2.98
C GLY A 273 10.63 15.73 4.38
N ILE A 274 9.31 15.60 4.51
CA ILE A 274 8.67 15.24 5.78
C ILE A 274 7.99 13.88 5.56
N PRO A 275 8.30 12.84 6.36
CA PRO A 275 7.57 11.58 6.29
C PRO A 275 6.10 11.86 6.58
N GLY A 276 5.24 11.59 5.61
CA GLY A 276 3.81 11.56 5.87
C GLY A 276 3.35 10.13 6.17
N PRO A 277 2.04 9.90 6.31
CA PRO A 277 1.53 8.64 6.81
C PRO A 277 1.86 7.50 5.82
N PHE A 278 2.59 6.49 6.31
CA PHE A 278 2.77 5.24 5.59
C PHE A 278 1.48 4.43 5.62
N ARG A 279 1.21 3.77 4.50
CA ARG A 279 0.21 2.72 4.40
C ARG A 279 0.88 1.50 3.80
N LEU A 280 0.47 0.32 4.26
CA LEU A 280 1.03 -0.95 3.83
C LEU A 280 -0.09 -1.87 3.34
N ALA A 281 0.19 -2.58 2.26
CA ALA A 281 -0.59 -3.71 1.81
C ALA A 281 0.30 -4.96 1.90
N ALA A 282 -0.21 -6.01 2.54
CA ALA A 282 0.48 -7.28 2.65
C ALA A 282 -0.27 -8.32 1.81
N VAL A 283 0.42 -8.88 0.83
CA VAL A 283 -0.14 -9.93 -0.05
C VAL A 283 0.55 -11.25 0.31
N PRO A 284 -0.15 -12.16 1.02
CA PRO A 284 0.42 -13.45 1.39
C PRO A 284 0.40 -14.40 0.19
N PHE A 285 1.54 -15.02 -0.11
CA PHE A 285 1.66 -16.06 -1.13
C PHE A 285 2.05 -17.41 -0.53
N ARG A 286 1.39 -18.46 -0.97
CA ARG A 286 1.83 -19.84 -0.74
C ARG A 286 2.43 -20.41 -2.02
N PHE A 287 3.62 -20.98 -1.91
CA PHE A 287 4.24 -21.72 -3.01
C PHE A 287 4.50 -23.17 -2.59
N VAL A 288 3.82 -24.10 -3.26
CA VAL A 288 4.03 -25.55 -3.08
C VAL A 288 4.71 -26.07 -4.34
N PRO A 289 6.00 -26.47 -4.25
CA PRO A 289 6.72 -27.02 -5.38
C PRO A 289 6.00 -28.23 -6.00
N PRO A 290 6.09 -28.44 -7.33
CA PRO A 290 6.94 -27.68 -8.25
C PRO A 290 6.28 -26.43 -8.88
N THR A 291 4.95 -26.28 -8.83
CA THR A 291 4.25 -25.26 -9.64
C THR A 291 3.04 -24.60 -8.97
N THR A 292 2.59 -25.08 -7.81
CA THR A 292 1.35 -24.59 -7.20
C THR A 292 1.60 -23.29 -6.45
N ARG A 293 0.80 -22.27 -6.74
CA ARG A 293 0.81 -20.96 -6.09
C ARG A 293 -0.58 -20.63 -5.55
N GLU A 294 -0.65 -19.92 -4.45
CA GLU A 294 -1.89 -19.34 -3.90
C GLU A 294 -1.60 -17.89 -3.48
N PRO A 295 -2.26 -16.87 -4.06
CA PRO A 295 -3.19 -16.94 -5.19
C PRO A 295 -2.58 -17.63 -6.43
N GLY A 296 -3.40 -18.35 -7.19
CA GLY A 296 -2.96 -19.14 -8.34
C GLY A 296 -2.64 -18.31 -9.58
N ASP A 297 -3.08 -17.07 -9.60
CA ASP A 297 -2.91 -16.16 -10.72
C ASP A 297 -1.48 -15.62 -10.80
N ALA A 298 -1.04 -15.35 -12.04
CA ALA A 298 0.28 -14.77 -12.30
C ALA A 298 0.34 -13.26 -12.05
N VAL A 299 -0.81 -12.63 -11.85
CA VAL A 299 -1.00 -11.20 -11.58
C VAL A 299 -1.95 -11.08 -10.40
N VAL A 300 -1.58 -10.27 -9.42
CA VAL A 300 -2.44 -9.92 -8.28
C VAL A 300 -2.63 -8.42 -8.33
N GLU A 301 -3.88 -7.97 -8.36
CA GLU A 301 -4.24 -6.56 -8.27
C GLU A 301 -4.35 -6.18 -6.80
N VAL A 302 -3.83 -5.00 -6.44
CA VAL A 302 -3.91 -4.44 -5.09
C VAL A 302 -4.47 -3.03 -5.20
N PHE A 303 -5.53 -2.75 -4.46
CA PHE A 303 -6.28 -1.49 -4.50
C PHE A 303 -5.98 -0.61 -3.28
N ASP A 304 -6.24 0.70 -3.39
CA ASP A 304 -6.02 1.70 -2.33
C ASP A 304 -6.69 1.32 -0.98
N ALA A 305 -7.80 0.59 -1.03
CA ALA A 305 -8.53 0.12 0.16
C ALA A 305 -7.79 -0.97 0.95
N GLU A 306 -6.86 -1.69 0.33
CA GLU A 306 -6.06 -2.74 0.98
C GLU A 306 -4.85 -2.17 1.74
N PHE A 307 -4.53 -0.89 1.50
CA PHE A 307 -3.47 -0.18 2.19
C PHE A 307 -3.93 0.30 3.57
N VAL A 308 -3.52 -0.42 4.60
CA VAL A 308 -3.83 -0.09 6.00
C VAL A 308 -2.74 0.77 6.62
N ARG A 309 -3.14 1.69 7.50
CA ARG A 309 -2.17 2.39 8.35
C ARG A 309 -1.71 1.44 9.46
N PRO A 310 -0.40 1.22 9.66
CA PRO A 310 0.08 0.45 10.79
C PRO A 310 -0.42 1.10 12.08
N ARG A 311 -1.02 0.30 12.98
CA ARG A 311 -1.33 0.75 14.33
C ARG A 311 -0.03 0.72 15.12
N ILE A 312 0.56 1.90 15.34
CA ILE A 312 1.61 2.07 16.32
C ILE A 312 0.93 1.87 17.68
N VAL A 313 1.10 0.69 18.28
CA VAL A 313 0.65 0.44 19.65
C VAL A 313 1.70 1.10 20.56
N PRO A 314 1.31 2.06 21.42
CA PRO A 314 2.23 2.73 22.32
C PRO A 314 2.78 1.82 23.41
#